data_AF-A0A421CJX4-F1
#
_entry.id   AF-A0A421CJX4-F1
#
_cell.length_a   1.000
_cell.length_b   1.000
_cell.length_c   1.000
_cell.angle_alpha   90.00
_cell.angle_beta   90.00
_cell.angle_gamma   90.00
#
_symmetry.space_group_name_H-M   'P 1'
#
loop_
_entity.id
_entity.type
_entity.pdbx_description
1 polymer ?
#
loop_
_entity_poly.entity_id
_entity_poly.type
_entity_poly.pdbx_seq_one_letter_code
_entity_poly.pdbx_strand_id
1 'polypeptide(L)'
;MDDKVNHSEEEIRERYRKALESAVQKAPIRSGERLYLTDLWAVTSIPEEVIVETLASSELKLPEGVSCIVDDRRKKKRIIYGKRESNEKSGGPKQPRIRKVQGED
;
A
#
# COMPACT_ATOMS: atom_id res chain seq x y z
N MET A 1 -36.16 -11.43 12.53
CA MET A 1 -36.01 -10.42 11.47
C MET A 1 -34.56 -10.51 11.01
N ASP A 2 -34.33 -11.06 9.82
CA ASP A 2 -33.02 -11.00 9.17
C ASP A 2 -32.88 -9.60 8.58
N ASP A 3 -32.26 -8.70 9.33
CA ASP A 3 -31.90 -7.37 8.84
C ASP A 3 -31.02 -7.56 7.60
N LYS A 4 -31.62 -7.28 6.45
CA LYS A 4 -30.99 -7.18 5.15
C LYS A 4 -29.86 -6.18 5.29
N VAL A 5 -28.66 -6.69 5.49
CA VAL A 5 -27.44 -5.90 5.65
C VAL A 5 -27.16 -5.19 4.34
N ASN A 6 -27.81 -4.04 4.13
CA ASN A 6 -27.50 -3.11 3.07
C ASN A 6 -26.30 -2.28 3.52
N HIS A 7 -25.17 -2.94 3.81
CA HIS A 7 -23.92 -2.23 4.01
C HIS A 7 -23.65 -1.49 2.70
N SER A 8 -23.69 -0.17 2.74
CA SER A 8 -23.25 0.66 1.63
C SER A 8 -21.84 0.22 1.24
N GLU A 9 -21.54 0.20 -0.06
CA GLU A 9 -20.23 -0.26 -0.58
C GLU A 9 -19.05 0.40 0.16
N GLU A 10 -19.24 1.64 0.61
CA GLU A 10 -18.29 2.40 1.43
C GLU A 10 -18.02 1.78 2.82
N GLU A 11 -19.06 1.30 3.52
CA GLU A 11 -18.93 0.62 4.82
C GLU A 11 -18.19 -0.72 4.67
N ILE A 12 -18.52 -1.46 3.61
CA ILE A 12 -17.85 -2.72 3.27
C ILE A 12 -16.36 -2.46 3.01
N ARG A 13 -16.06 -1.41 2.25
CA ARG A 13 -14.69 -1.00 1.93
C ARG A 13 -13.92 -0.57 3.17
N GLU A 14 -14.56 0.17 4.08
CA GLU A 14 -13.94 0.56 5.35
C GLU A 14 -13.65 -0.66 6.24
N ARG A 15 -14.57 -1.62 6.30
CA ARG A 15 -14.36 -2.89 7.02
C ARG A 15 -13.20 -3.68 6.41
N TYR A 16 -13.11 -3.76 5.08
CA TYR A 16 -11.98 -4.41 4.41
C TYR A 16 -10.66 -3.69 4.66
N ARG A 17 -10.65 -2.36 4.63
CA ARG A 17 -9.47 -1.56 4.96
C ARG A 17 -9.00 -1.89 6.38
N LYS A 18 -9.91 -1.86 7.36
CA LYS A 18 -9.58 -2.16 8.76
C LYS A 18 -9.11 -3.60 8.97
N ALA A 19 -9.72 -4.55 8.26
CA ALA A 19 -9.29 -5.94 8.25
C ALA A 19 -7.89 -6.09 7.63
N LEU A 20 -7.61 -5.39 6.54
CA LEU A 20 -6.29 -5.34 5.91
C LEU A 20 -5.25 -4.69 6.82
N GLU A 21 -5.56 -3.58 7.50
CA GLU A 21 -4.65 -2.97 8.49
C GLU A 21 -4.31 -3.94 9.63
N SER A 22 -5.30 -4.65 10.16
CA SER A 22 -5.04 -5.70 11.15
C SER A 22 -4.26 -6.88 10.56
N ALA A 23 -4.50 -7.21 9.30
CA ALA A 23 -3.83 -8.34 8.66
C ALA A 23 -2.38 -8.03 8.31
N VAL A 24 -2.05 -6.83 7.82
CA VAL A 24 -0.65 -6.46 7.59
C VAL A 24 0.16 -6.50 8.89
N GLN A 25 -0.46 -6.25 10.04
CA GLN A 25 0.18 -6.35 11.36
C GLN A 25 0.31 -7.79 11.87
N LYS A 26 -0.63 -8.67 11.50
CA LYS A 26 -0.65 -10.08 11.93
C LYS A 26 0.04 -11.03 10.96
N ALA A 27 0.19 -10.61 9.71
CA ALA A 27 0.74 -11.42 8.65
C ALA A 27 2.25 -11.65 8.89
N PRO A 28 2.76 -12.88 8.79
CA PRO A 28 4.18 -13.16 8.85
C PRO A 28 4.98 -12.37 7.81
N ILE A 29 5.83 -11.50 8.32
CA ILE A 29 6.80 -10.74 7.54
C ILE A 29 7.86 -11.73 7.02
N ARG A 30 7.95 -11.87 5.70
CA ARG A 30 8.98 -12.69 5.05
C ARG A 30 10.28 -11.90 4.89
N SER A 31 11.37 -12.59 4.55
CA SER A 31 12.69 -11.97 4.38
C SER A 31 12.66 -10.74 3.47
N GLY A 32 13.26 -9.65 3.96
CA GLY A 32 13.31 -8.36 3.27
C GLY A 32 12.03 -7.53 3.43
N GLU A 33 11.33 -7.66 4.56
CA GLU A 33 10.22 -6.77 4.94
C GLU A 33 9.07 -6.81 3.91
N ARG A 34 8.82 -7.99 3.34
CA ARG A 34 7.82 -8.20 2.29
C ARG A 34 6.67 -9.04 2.81
N LEU A 35 5.45 -8.58 2.55
CA LEU A 35 4.24 -9.37 2.73
C LEU A 35 3.82 -10.00 1.41
N TYR A 36 3.34 -11.24 1.47
CA TYR A 36 2.77 -11.90 0.32
C TYR A 36 1.26 -11.73 0.30
N LEU A 37 0.72 -11.54 -0.91
CA LEU A 37 -0.73 -11.39 -1.10
C LEU A 37 -1.49 -12.62 -0.56
N THR A 38 -0.96 -13.82 -0.79
CA THR A 38 -1.53 -15.08 -0.28
C THR A 38 -1.58 -15.13 1.24
N ASP A 39 -0.65 -14.45 1.90
CA ASP A 39 -0.56 -14.38 3.35
C ASP A 39 -1.64 -13.45 3.92
N LEU A 40 -1.83 -12.29 3.29
CA LEU A 40 -2.95 -11.38 3.59
C LEU A 40 -4.30 -12.06 3.34
N TRP A 41 -4.42 -12.84 2.26
CA TRP A 41 -5.61 -13.65 1.98
C TRP A 41 -5.85 -14.69 3.07
N ALA A 42 -4.81 -15.40 3.52
CA ALA A 42 -4.93 -16.39 4.59
C ALA A 42 -5.37 -15.78 5.93
N VAL A 43 -4.91 -14.56 6.24
CA VAL A 43 -5.25 -13.87 7.50
C VAL A 43 -6.63 -13.22 7.44
N THR A 44 -6.98 -12.58 6.33
CA THR A 44 -8.24 -11.82 6.21
C THR A 44 -9.42 -12.66 5.72
N SER A 45 -9.15 -13.79 5.04
CA SER A 45 -10.12 -14.51 4.21
C SER A 45 -10.83 -13.62 3.16
N ILE A 46 -10.27 -12.46 2.84
CA ILE A 46 -10.79 -11.55 1.80
C ILE A 46 -10.18 -11.97 0.47
N PRO A 47 -10.98 -12.17 -0.59
CA PRO A 47 -10.44 -12.54 -1.90
C PRO A 47 -9.38 -11.56 -2.37
N GLU A 48 -8.31 -12.11 -2.93
CA GLU A 48 -7.11 -11.35 -3.32
C GLU A 48 -7.40 -10.22 -4.30
N GLU A 49 -8.42 -10.36 -5.14
CA GLU A 49 -8.86 -9.28 -6.06
C GLU A 49 -9.37 -8.06 -5.28
N VAL A 50 -10.17 -8.29 -4.24
CA VAL A 50 -10.66 -7.23 -3.33
C VAL A 50 -9.51 -6.64 -2.54
N ILE A 51 -8.51 -7.45 -2.14
CA ILE A 51 -7.31 -6.93 -1.47
C ILE A 51 -6.56 -5.97 -2.41
N VAL A 52 -6.31 -6.37 -3.66
CA VAL A 52 -5.62 -5.53 -4.66
C VAL A 52 -6.43 -4.27 -4.96
N GLU A 53 -7.75 -4.38 -5.13
CA GLU A 53 -8.62 -3.23 -5.38
C GLU A 53 -8.65 -2.26 -4.20
N THR A 54 -8.71 -2.80 -2.97
CA THR A 54 -8.69 -2.01 -1.74
C THR A 54 -7.33 -1.32 -1.59
N LEU A 55 -6.23 -2.02 -1.85
CA LEU A 55 -4.88 -1.44 -1.85
C LEU A 55 -4.69 -0.37 -2.95
N ALA A 56 -5.28 -0.58 -4.13
CA ALA A 56 -5.19 0.36 -5.25
C ALA A 56 -6.02 1.63 -5.01
N SER A 57 -7.14 1.49 -4.29
CA SER A 57 -8.06 2.59 -4.05
C SER A 57 -7.91 3.26 -2.69
N SER A 58 -7.27 2.60 -1.73
CA SER A 58 -7.15 3.04 -0.35
C SER A 58 -5.70 2.93 0.10
N GLU A 59 -5.18 4.03 0.65
CA GLU A 59 -3.85 4.04 1.26
C GLU A 59 -3.91 3.35 2.64
N LEU A 60 -3.32 2.16 2.69
CA LEU A 60 -3.10 1.36 3.89
C LEU A 60 -1.73 1.67 4.49
N LYS A 61 -1.72 1.86 5.82
CA LYS A 61 -0.48 2.03 6.58
C LYS A 61 0.16 0.68 6.83
N LEU A 62 1.35 0.50 6.27
CA LEU A 62 2.16 -0.68 6.54
C LEU A 62 2.82 -0.54 7.92
N PRO A 63 2.90 -1.61 8.73
CA PRO A 63 3.59 -1.59 10.02
C PRO A 63 5.11 -1.45 9.86
N GLU A 64 5.80 -1.10 10.95
CA GLU A 64 7.27 -1.07 10.96
C GLU A 64 7.83 -2.47 10.63
N GLY A 65 8.74 -2.54 9.67
CA GLY A 65 9.24 -3.82 9.15
C GLY A 65 8.46 -4.41 7.97
N VAL A 66 7.45 -3.71 7.43
CA VAL A 66 6.85 -4.03 6.14
C VAL A 66 7.08 -2.90 5.15
N SER A 67 7.91 -3.18 4.15
CA SER A 67 8.28 -2.25 3.10
C SER A 67 7.36 -2.36 1.87
N CYS A 68 6.97 -3.59 1.49
CA CYS A 68 6.18 -3.84 0.28
C CYS A 68 5.28 -5.08 0.39
N ILE A 69 4.19 -5.09 -0.39
CA ILE A 69 3.33 -6.25 -0.63
C ILE A 69 3.57 -6.78 -2.03
N VAL A 70 3.75 -8.09 -2.13
CA VAL A 70 4.14 -8.81 -3.34
C VAL A 70 3.08 -9.85 -3.69
N ASP A 71 2.68 -9.89 -4.96
CA ASP A 71 1.84 -10.96 -5.52
C ASP A 71 2.72 -12.18 -5.81
N ASP A 72 2.56 -13.23 -5.00
CA ASP A 72 3.28 -14.51 -5.13
C ASP A 72 2.52 -15.52 -6.01
N ARG A 73 1.28 -15.22 -6.39
CA ARG A 73 0.46 -16.07 -7.28
C ARG A 73 1.07 -16.26 -8.66
N ARG A 74 1.79 -15.24 -9.15
CA ARG A 74 2.46 -15.29 -10.45
C ARG A 74 3.90 -15.79 -10.25
N LYS A 75 4.40 -16.60 -11.20
CA LYS A 75 5.82 -17.00 -11.26
C LYS A 75 6.80 -15.81 -11.15
N LYS A 76 6.37 -14.62 -11.56
CA LYS A 76 7.07 -13.36 -11.31
C LYS A 76 6.45 -12.65 -10.11
N LYS A 77 7.12 -12.73 -8.97
CA LYS A 77 6.78 -12.01 -7.74
C LYS A 77 6.75 -10.50 -8.00
N ARG A 78 5.56 -9.93 -8.23
CA ARG A 78 5.40 -8.51 -8.60
C ARG A 78 4.95 -7.71 -7.38
N ILE A 79 5.60 -6.58 -7.12
CA ILE A 79 5.16 -5.65 -6.09
C ILE A 79 3.82 -5.04 -6.54
N ILE A 80 2.78 -5.21 -5.72
CA ILE A 80 1.44 -4.67 -5.99
C ILE A 80 1.14 -3.43 -5.14
N TYR A 81 1.80 -3.30 -4.00
CA TYR A 81 1.56 -2.22 -3.06
C TYR A 81 2.79 -1.96 -2.19
N GLY A 82 2.96 -0.71 -1.75
CA GLY A 82 4.14 -0.26 -1.03
C GLY A 82 5.18 0.38 -1.94
N LYS A 83 6.17 1.01 -1.32
CA LYS A 83 7.19 1.78 -2.02
C LYS A 83 8.18 0.79 -2.62
N ARG A 84 8.08 0.50 -3.93
CA ARG A 84 9.27 0.05 -4.67
C ARG A 84 10.34 1.07 -4.31
N GLU A 85 11.46 0.63 -3.75
CA GLU A 85 12.63 1.48 -3.57
C GLU A 85 13.15 1.88 -4.97
N SER A 86 12.39 2.71 -5.65
CA SER A 86 12.89 3.60 -6.68
C SER A 86 13.55 4.70 -5.87
N ASN A 87 14.86 4.61 -5.81
CA ASN A 87 15.76 5.72 -5.58
C ASN A 87 15.24 7.00 -6.29
N GLU A 88 14.46 7.82 -5.60
CA GLU A 88 14.11 9.20 -5.90
C GLU A 88 14.17 9.90 -4.52
N LYS A 89 15.07 10.84 -4.21
CA LYS A 89 15.56 11.95 -5.03
C LYS A 89 14.52 12.47 -6.02
N SER A 90 13.37 12.92 -5.52
CA SER A 90 12.72 14.13 -6.04
C SER A 90 11.56 14.56 -5.16
N GLY A 91 11.51 15.86 -4.87
CA GLY A 91 10.39 16.47 -4.15
C GLY A 91 10.70 17.72 -3.31
N GLY A 92 11.93 18.26 -3.33
CA GLY A 92 12.17 19.64 -2.88
C GLY A 92 11.91 20.61 -4.04
N PRO A 93 11.15 21.70 -3.86
CA PRO A 93 10.67 22.53 -4.97
C PRO A 93 11.83 23.15 -5.75
N LYS A 94 11.69 23.14 -7.08
CA LYS A 94 12.51 23.91 -8.02
C LYS A 94 12.54 25.38 -7.59
N GLN A 95 13.61 25.79 -6.91
CA GLN A 95 13.90 27.22 -6.78
C GLN A 95 14.48 27.70 -8.12
N PRO A 96 13.88 28.71 -8.77
CA PRO A 96 14.50 29.34 -9.92
C PRO A 96 15.77 30.04 -9.45
N ARG A 97 16.90 29.59 -9.99
CA ARG A 97 18.22 30.17 -9.75
C ARG A 97 18.30 31.51 -10.46
N ILE A 98 17.79 32.56 -9.81
CA ILE A 98 18.02 33.94 -10.22
C ILE A 98 19.49 34.24 -9.93
N ARG A 99 20.32 34.16 -10.97
CA ARG A 99 21.66 34.76 -10.97
C ARG A 99 21.46 36.28 -11.00
N LYS A 100 21.54 36.94 -9.84
CA LYS A 100 22.02 38.33 -9.83
C LYS A 100 23.53 38.28 -9.93
N VAL A 101 24.03 38.51 -11.14
CA VAL A 101 25.43 38.88 -11.36
C VAL A 101 25.66 40.24 -10.69
N GLN A 102 26.75 40.33 -9.96
CA GLN A 102 27.25 41.53 -9.31
C GLN A 102 28.30 42.18 -10.22
N GLY A 103 28.32 43.52 -10.24
CA GLY A 103 29.30 44.36 -10.96
C GLY A 103 28.85 44.74 -12.38
N GLU A 104 29.10 45.92 -12.92
CA GLU A 104 29.95 47.06 -12.51
C GLU A 104 29.70 48.17 -13.54
N ASP A 105 29.42 49.41 -13.12
CA ASP A 105 30.02 50.71 -13.55
C ASP A 105 29.35 51.86 -12.77
#